data_AF-A0A971WTN8-F1
#
_entry.id   AF-A0A971WTN8-F1
#
_cell.length_a   1.000
_cell.length_b   1.000
_cell.length_c   1.000
_cell.angle_alpha   90.00
_cell.angle_beta   90.00
_cell.angle_gamma   90.00
#
_symmetry.space_group_name_H-M   'P 1'
#
loop_
_entity.id
_entity.type
_entity.pdbx_description
1 polymer ?
#
loop_
_entity_poly.entity_id
_entity_poly.type
_entity_poly.pdbx_seq_one_letter_code
_entity_poly.pdbx_strand_id
1 'polypeptide(L)'
;MALGLFDESLIKRVENALDEMYQAILRDEDLNLSSYQLPVKIEQLLLSFYYQRDLAREWLLADPAKTLSKVSVPVLIIQGTADIQVEVDDALLLAAALPEGQRELFIFDDVDHILKKTYGQPLSYVDPDRSVEPEILETIADWILRMSE
;
A
#
# COMPACT_ATOMS: atom_id res chain seq x y z
N MET A 1 -20.67 -18.99 -19.58
CA MET A 1 -21.79 -19.04 -18.60
C MET A 1 -21.26 -18.43 -17.31
N ALA A 2 -21.45 -17.12 -17.15
CA ALA A 2 -20.87 -16.30 -16.06
C ALA A 2 -21.85 -16.22 -14.88
N LEU A 3 -22.20 -17.37 -14.30
CA LEU A 3 -23.15 -17.49 -13.20
C LEU A 3 -22.49 -18.36 -12.13
N GLY A 4 -21.85 -17.72 -11.15
CA GLY A 4 -21.19 -18.41 -10.03
C GLY A 4 -20.13 -17.59 -9.27
N LEU A 5 -19.72 -16.43 -9.80
CA LEU A 5 -18.76 -15.53 -9.13
C LEU A 5 -19.41 -14.55 -8.13
N PHE A 6 -20.74 -14.51 -8.04
CA PHE A 6 -21.49 -13.63 -7.14
C PHE A 6 -22.55 -14.43 -6.36
N ASP A 7 -22.12 -15.55 -5.74
CA ASP A 7 -22.87 -16.14 -4.64
C ASP A 7 -22.58 -15.28 -3.40
N GLU A 8 -23.54 -14.50 -2.93
CA GLU A 8 -23.40 -13.69 -1.71
C GLU A 8 -22.99 -14.55 -0.50
N SER A 9 -23.38 -15.83 -0.49
CA SER A 9 -22.93 -16.77 0.54
C SER A 9 -21.44 -17.10 0.42
N LEU A 10 -20.90 -17.18 -0.80
CA LEU A 10 -19.47 -17.38 -1.03
C LEU A 10 -18.68 -16.16 -0.56
N ILE A 11 -19.11 -14.95 -0.93
CA ILE A 11 -18.45 -13.72 -0.47
C ILE A 11 -18.39 -13.71 1.05
N LYS A 12 -19.51 -13.99 1.72
CA LYS A 12 -19.54 -13.97 3.19
C LYS A 12 -18.65 -15.03 3.82
N ARG A 13 -18.57 -16.22 3.23
CA ARG A 13 -17.66 -17.29 3.70
C ARG A 13 -16.19 -16.90 3.49
N VAL A 14 -15.87 -16.24 2.38
CA VAL A 14 -14.51 -15.75 2.11
C VAL A 14 -14.11 -14.64 3.08
N GLU A 15 -14.99 -13.67 3.34
CA GLU A 15 -14.76 -12.61 4.34
C GLU A 15 -14.46 -13.21 5.72
N ASN A 16 -15.33 -14.11 6.21
CA ASN A 16 -15.14 -14.71 7.52
C ASN A 16 -13.86 -15.55 7.59
N ALA A 17 -13.51 -16.26 6.51
CA ALA A 17 -12.27 -17.02 6.43
C ALA A 17 -11.02 -16.12 6.39
N LEU A 18 -11.10 -14.97 5.73
CA LEU A 18 -10.06 -13.94 5.74
C LEU A 18 -9.86 -13.37 7.14
N ASP A 19 -10.95 -13.08 7.86
CA ASP A 19 -10.90 -12.60 9.25
C ASP A 19 -10.26 -13.65 10.17
N GLU A 20 -10.64 -14.92 10.05
CA GLU A 20 -10.05 -16.00 10.85
C GLU A 20 -8.56 -16.18 10.53
N MET A 21 -8.19 -16.17 9.25
CA MET A 21 -6.79 -16.21 8.82
C MET A 21 -6.00 -15.03 9.40
N TYR A 22 -6.55 -13.82 9.33
CA TYR A 22 -5.92 -12.62 9.87
C TYR A 22 -5.70 -12.73 11.38
N GLN A 23 -6.73 -13.13 12.14
CA GLN A 23 -6.60 -13.32 13.60
C GLN A 23 -5.61 -14.44 13.95
N ALA A 24 -5.62 -15.55 13.21
CA ALA A 24 -4.67 -16.65 13.39
C ALA A 24 -3.22 -16.18 13.14
N ILE A 25 -2.99 -15.40 12.09
CA ILE A 25 -1.69 -14.77 11.80
C ILE A 25 -1.28 -13.85 12.95
N LEU A 26 -2.19 -13.00 13.45
CA LEU A 26 -1.88 -12.06 14.53
C LEU A 26 -1.56 -12.74 15.87
N ARG A 27 -2.29 -13.80 16.21
CA ARG A 27 -2.21 -14.48 17.52
C ARG A 27 -1.27 -15.69 17.55
N ASP A 28 -0.73 -16.07 16.39
CA ASP A 28 0.05 -17.30 16.22
C ASP A 28 -0.75 -18.58 16.51
N GLU A 29 -2.01 -18.59 16.09
CA GLU A 29 -2.94 -19.70 16.31
C GLU A 29 -3.05 -20.58 15.06
N ASP A 30 -3.50 -21.83 15.24
CA ASP A 30 -3.79 -22.74 14.14
C ASP A 30 -5.00 -22.27 13.33
N LEU A 31 -4.92 -22.37 11.99
CA LEU A 31 -5.99 -22.02 11.07
C LEU A 31 -6.70 -23.26 10.52
N ASN A 32 -8.03 -23.27 10.55
CA ASN A 32 -8.84 -24.33 9.93
C ASN A 32 -9.89 -23.76 8.97
N LEU A 33 -9.63 -23.87 7.68
CA LEU A 33 -10.53 -23.34 6.64
C LEU A 33 -11.61 -24.33 6.16
N SER A 34 -11.56 -25.60 6.59
CA SER A 34 -12.43 -26.65 6.04
C SER A 34 -13.92 -26.43 6.32
N SER A 35 -14.25 -25.73 7.42
CA SER A 35 -15.63 -25.38 7.79
C SER A 35 -16.28 -24.40 6.81
N TYR A 36 -15.47 -23.57 6.13
CA TYR A 36 -15.94 -22.53 5.21
C TYR A 36 -16.28 -23.04 3.82
N GLN A 37 -15.95 -24.30 3.46
CA GLN A 37 -16.30 -24.94 2.18
C GLN A 37 -15.90 -24.10 0.95
N LEU A 38 -14.74 -23.44 1.01
CA LEU A 38 -14.29 -22.53 -0.03
C LEU A 38 -13.91 -23.29 -1.31
N PRO A 39 -14.02 -22.67 -2.49
CA PRO A 39 -13.36 -23.17 -3.69
C PRO A 39 -11.87 -23.39 -3.41
N VAL A 40 -11.34 -24.55 -3.80
CA VAL A 40 -9.95 -24.97 -3.51
C VAL A 40 -8.92 -23.88 -3.82
N LYS A 41 -9.11 -23.13 -4.91
CA LYS A 41 -8.19 -22.04 -5.29
C LYS A 41 -8.16 -20.91 -4.27
N ILE A 42 -9.30 -20.56 -3.67
CA ILE A 42 -9.37 -19.52 -2.63
C ILE A 42 -8.77 -20.04 -1.33
N GLU A 43 -9.11 -21.28 -0.94
CA GLU A 43 -8.53 -21.92 0.25
C GLU A 43 -7.00 -21.97 0.17
N GLN A 44 -6.44 -22.42 -0.96
CA GLN A 44 -4.99 -22.44 -1.19
C GLN A 44 -4.36 -21.05 -1.15
N LEU A 45 -5.05 -20.02 -1.65
CA LEU A 45 -4.57 -18.64 -1.59
C LEU A 45 -4.47 -18.17 -0.13
N LEU A 46 -5.53 -18.36 0.67
CA LEU A 46 -5.51 -18.01 2.10
C LEU A 46 -4.43 -18.77 2.86
N LEU A 47 -4.33 -20.09 2.62
CA LEU A 47 -3.28 -20.92 3.23
C LEU A 47 -1.88 -20.42 2.87
N SER A 48 -1.65 -19.90 1.66
CA SER A 48 -0.34 -19.38 1.27
C SER A 48 0.11 -18.15 2.08
N PHE A 49 -0.84 -17.28 2.47
CA PHE A 49 -0.57 -16.18 3.40
C PHE A 49 -0.34 -16.68 4.82
N TYR A 50 -1.15 -17.62 5.29
CA TYR A 50 -0.99 -18.23 6.62
C TYR A 50 0.33 -19.00 6.77
N TYR A 51 0.79 -19.73 5.76
CA TYR A 51 2.09 -20.40 5.80
C TYR A 51 3.28 -19.42 5.77
N GLN A 52 3.04 -18.18 5.35
CA GLN A 52 3.99 -17.07 5.42
C GLN A 52 3.65 -16.12 6.60
N ARG A 53 2.98 -16.61 7.66
CA ARG A 53 2.44 -15.77 8.73
C ARG A 53 3.48 -14.93 9.47
N ASP A 54 4.73 -15.35 9.54
CA ASP A 54 5.79 -14.55 10.16
C ASP A 54 6.00 -13.25 9.36
N LEU A 55 6.18 -13.37 8.04
CA LEU A 55 6.27 -12.23 7.13
C LEU A 55 4.96 -11.42 7.13
N ALA A 56 3.81 -12.09 7.05
CA ALA A 56 2.53 -11.41 7.03
C ALA A 56 2.28 -10.62 8.32
N ARG A 57 2.62 -11.16 9.49
CA ARG A 57 2.49 -10.48 10.78
C ARG A 57 3.37 -9.24 10.84
N GLU A 58 4.63 -9.33 10.39
CA GLU A 58 5.54 -8.19 10.35
C GLU A 58 4.99 -7.05 9.50
N TRP A 59 4.46 -7.35 8.32
CA TRP A 59 3.94 -6.34 7.39
C TRP A 59 2.56 -5.81 7.78
N LEU A 60 1.64 -6.67 8.23
CA LEU A 60 0.28 -6.28 8.62
C LEU A 60 0.24 -5.40 9.88
N LEU A 61 1.22 -5.56 10.77
CA LEU A 61 1.33 -4.77 11.99
C LEU A 61 2.25 -3.56 11.84
N ALA A 62 2.92 -3.42 10.70
CA ALA A 62 3.76 -2.27 10.42
C ALA A 62 2.88 -1.02 10.29
N ASP A 63 3.14 -0.03 11.13
CA ASP A 63 2.61 1.32 11.01
C ASP A 63 3.72 2.20 10.43
N PRO A 64 3.63 2.61 9.14
CA PRO A 64 4.64 3.44 8.50
C PRO A 64 4.83 4.79 9.21
N ALA A 65 3.76 5.43 9.69
CA ALA A 65 3.82 6.71 10.37
C ALA A 65 4.55 6.60 11.72
N LYS A 66 4.23 5.57 12.52
CA LYS A 66 4.95 5.28 13.77
C LYS A 66 6.42 4.89 13.56
N THR A 67 6.73 4.29 12.42
CA THR A 67 8.12 3.94 12.06
C THR A 67 8.88 5.21 11.64
N LEU A 68 8.27 6.03 10.79
CA LEU A 68 8.81 7.30 10.33
C LEU A 68 9.07 8.28 11.48
N SER A 69 8.20 8.32 12.50
CA SER A 69 8.36 9.21 13.66
C SER A 69 9.64 8.97 14.48
N LYS A 70 10.36 7.86 14.24
CA LYS A 70 11.64 7.54 14.89
C LYS A 70 12.85 8.07 14.10
N VAL A 71 12.64 8.51 12.86
CA VAL A 71 13.67 9.12 12.02
C VAL A 71 13.96 10.52 12.55
N SER A 72 15.24 10.89 12.63
CA SER A 72 15.70 12.19 13.17
C SER A 72 16.37 13.10 12.14
N VAL A 73 16.46 12.65 10.90
CA VAL A 73 16.99 13.43 9.77
C VAL A 73 15.85 14.12 9.02
N PRO A 74 16.14 15.17 8.22
CA PRO A 74 15.17 15.77 7.31
C PRO A 74 14.51 14.74 6.39
N VAL A 75 13.22 14.91 6.10
CA VAL A 75 12.42 13.99 5.29
C VAL A 75 11.67 14.76 4.19
N LEU A 76 11.82 14.29 2.95
CA LEU A 76 10.99 14.72 1.83
C LEU A 76 9.91 13.67 1.57
N ILE A 77 8.64 14.10 1.56
CA ILE A 77 7.48 13.27 1.23
C ILE A 77 6.91 13.76 -0.10
N ILE A 78 6.74 12.84 -1.05
CA ILE A 78 6.22 13.12 -2.39
C ILE A 78 5.06 12.16 -2.64
N GLN A 79 3.93 12.69 -3.12
CA GLN A 79 2.76 11.89 -3.48
C GLN A 79 2.07 12.44 -4.72
N GLY A 80 1.58 11.56 -5.58
CA GLY A 80 0.75 11.94 -6.72
C GLY A 80 -0.74 11.81 -6.41
N THR A 81 -1.58 12.71 -6.94
CA THR A 81 -3.05 12.65 -6.73
C THR A 81 -3.75 11.56 -7.55
N ALA A 82 -3.06 10.95 -8.52
CA ALA A 82 -3.57 9.87 -9.36
C ALA A 82 -2.96 8.50 -9.02
N ASP A 83 -2.26 8.37 -7.89
CA ASP A 83 -1.88 7.07 -7.36
C ASP A 83 -3.14 6.35 -6.83
N ILE A 84 -3.45 5.21 -7.44
CA ILE A 84 -4.59 4.37 -7.08
C ILE A 84 -4.22 3.24 -6.11
N GLN A 85 -2.93 3.11 -5.77
CA GLN A 85 -2.42 2.11 -4.84
C GLN A 85 -2.20 2.68 -3.44
N VAL A 86 -1.80 3.95 -3.36
CA VAL A 86 -1.54 4.69 -2.11
C VAL A 86 -2.21 6.05 -2.20
N GLU A 87 -3.02 6.41 -1.20
CA GLU A 87 -3.83 7.62 -1.25
C GLU A 87 -3.06 8.84 -0.74
N VAL A 88 -3.53 10.05 -1.10
CA VAL A 88 -2.97 11.31 -0.57
C VAL A 88 -3.05 11.38 0.96
N ASP A 89 -4.09 10.79 1.54
CA ASP A 89 -4.27 10.73 3.00
C ASP A 89 -3.13 9.98 3.70
N ASP A 90 -2.54 8.95 3.06
CA ASP A 90 -1.37 8.24 3.60
C ASP A 90 -0.16 9.19 3.71
N ALA A 91 0.08 10.01 2.69
CA ALA A 91 1.16 10.99 2.70
C ALA A 91 0.94 12.08 3.76
N LEU A 92 -0.32 12.50 3.98
CA LEU A 92 -0.69 13.44 5.04
C LEU A 92 -0.48 12.83 6.44
N LEU A 93 -0.78 11.54 6.63
CA LEU A 93 -0.50 10.82 7.87
C LEU A 93 0.99 10.71 8.15
N LEU A 94 1.81 10.38 7.14
CA LEU A 94 3.28 10.37 7.25
C LEU A 94 3.82 11.75 7.65
N ALA A 95 3.31 12.80 7.00
CA ALA A 95 3.65 14.18 7.32
C ALA A 95 3.29 14.53 8.78
N ALA A 96 2.08 14.19 9.23
CA ALA A 96 1.64 14.48 10.59
C ALA A 96 2.46 13.76 11.68
N ALA A 97 3.16 12.67 11.33
CA ALA A 97 4.02 11.92 12.24
C ALA A 97 5.38 12.60 12.51
N LEU A 98 5.72 13.66 11.79
CA LEU A 98 6.99 14.39 11.89
C LEU A 98 6.77 15.86 12.31
N PRO A 99 7.73 16.46 13.05
CA PRO A 99 7.75 17.90 13.29
C PRO A 99 7.76 18.70 11.98
N GLU A 100 7.07 19.84 11.93
CA GLU A 100 6.96 20.67 10.72
C GLU A 100 8.33 21.05 10.13
N GLY A 101 9.30 21.43 10.97
CA GLY A 101 10.64 21.78 10.52
C GLY A 101 11.53 20.60 10.10
N GLN A 102 11.08 19.36 10.27
CA GLN A 102 11.82 18.15 9.85
C GLN A 102 11.36 17.66 8.47
N ARG A 103 10.21 18.11 7.97
CA ARG A 103 9.61 17.55 6.76
C ARG A 103 9.29 18.60 5.71
N GLU A 104 9.34 18.16 4.45
CA GLU A 104 8.71 18.84 3.34
C GLU A 104 7.73 17.87 2.67
N LEU A 105 6.53 18.34 2.31
CA LEU A 105 5.50 17.54 1.66
C LEU A 105 5.12 18.20 0.33
N PHE A 106 5.21 17.43 -0.76
CA PHE A 106 4.80 17.86 -2.09
C PHE A 106 3.76 16.89 -2.65
N ILE A 107 2.61 17.44 -3.03
CA ILE A 107 1.52 16.70 -3.67
C ILE A 107 1.44 17.15 -5.14
N PHE A 108 1.61 16.21 -6.07
CA PHE A 108 1.63 16.49 -7.51
C PHE A 108 0.34 16.06 -8.18
N ASP A 109 -0.28 16.98 -8.91
CA ASP A 109 -1.52 16.71 -9.62
C ASP A 109 -1.31 15.69 -10.76
N ASP A 110 -2.28 14.80 -10.96
CA ASP A 110 -2.33 13.83 -12.05
C ASP A 110 -1.13 12.86 -12.12
N VAL A 111 -0.34 12.73 -11.05
CA VAL A 111 0.80 11.81 -10.99
C VAL A 111 0.39 10.46 -10.42
N ASP A 112 0.80 9.36 -11.07
CA ASP A 112 0.54 8.00 -10.62
C ASP A 112 1.59 7.43 -9.65
N HIS A 113 1.37 6.17 -9.28
CA HIS A 113 2.22 5.37 -8.41
C HIS A 113 3.70 5.32 -8.81
N ILE A 114 4.00 5.40 -10.11
CA ILE A 114 5.37 5.36 -10.63
C ILE A 114 5.91 6.75 -10.98
N LEU A 115 5.28 7.79 -10.41
CA LEU A 115 5.66 9.20 -10.51
C LEU A 115 5.56 9.78 -11.93
N LYS A 116 4.64 9.25 -12.75
CA LYS A 116 4.41 9.72 -14.11
C LYS A 116 3.03 10.36 -14.24
N LYS A 117 2.88 11.37 -15.11
CA LYS A 117 1.57 11.97 -15.40
C LYS A 117 0.59 10.97 -15.99
N THR A 118 -0.66 11.14 -15.61
CA THR A 118 -1.84 10.45 -16.12
C THR A 118 -2.84 11.48 -16.64
N TYR A 119 -3.88 10.98 -17.32
CA TYR A 119 -4.95 11.81 -17.85
C TYR A 119 -6.30 11.30 -17.29
N GLY A 120 -6.41 11.25 -15.96
CA GLY A 120 -7.62 10.84 -15.25
C GLY A 120 -7.90 9.33 -15.26
N GLN A 121 -6.93 8.51 -15.66
CA GLN A 121 -7.03 7.05 -15.64
C GLN A 121 -5.65 6.40 -15.52
N PRO A 122 -5.53 5.24 -14.85
CA PRO A 122 -4.27 4.52 -14.75
C PRO A 122 -3.71 4.16 -16.13
N LEU A 123 -2.43 4.48 -16.35
CA LEU A 123 -1.72 4.18 -17.59
C LEU A 123 -0.71 3.05 -17.37
N SER A 124 -0.25 2.44 -18.47
CA SER A 124 0.74 1.34 -18.41
C SER A 124 2.03 1.78 -17.73
N TYR A 125 2.55 0.91 -16.85
CA TYR A 125 3.82 1.15 -16.17
C TYR A 125 5.03 1.04 -17.10
N VAL A 126 4.93 0.18 -18.11
CA VAL A 126 6.02 -0.18 -19.03
C VAL A 126 6.00 0.62 -20.32
N ASP A 127 5.16 1.65 -20.40
CA ASP A 127 5.15 2.57 -21.54
C ASP A 127 6.47 3.37 -21.57
N PRO A 128 7.33 3.17 -22.59
CA PRO A 128 8.62 3.84 -22.69
C PRO A 128 8.50 5.33 -23.05
N ASP A 129 7.36 5.75 -23.60
CA ASP A 129 7.15 7.15 -24.02
C ASP A 129 6.72 8.04 -22.85
N ARG A 130 6.36 7.43 -21.70
CA ARG A 130 6.08 8.16 -20.46
C ARG A 130 7.34 8.25 -19.60
N SER A 131 7.71 9.48 -19.26
CA SER A 131 8.79 9.77 -18.30
C SER A 131 8.23 10.11 -16.92
N VAL A 132 9.07 10.01 -15.90
CA VAL A 132 8.80 10.61 -14.58
C VAL A 132 8.53 12.11 -14.78
N GLU A 133 7.56 12.66 -14.05
CA GLU A 133 7.23 14.08 -14.11
C GLU A 133 8.47 14.93 -13.77
N PRO A 134 8.95 15.80 -14.69
CA PRO A 134 10.17 16.57 -14.47
C PRO A 134 10.17 17.41 -13.19
N GLU A 135 9.02 17.99 -12.81
CA GLU A 135 8.87 18.79 -11.60
C GLU A 135 9.21 18.00 -10.32
N ILE A 136 8.97 16.69 -10.31
CA ILE A 136 9.34 15.80 -9.21
C ILE A 136 10.87 15.68 -9.11
N LEU A 137 11.54 15.51 -10.25
CA LEU A 137 13.00 15.39 -10.30
C LEU A 137 13.67 16.69 -9.86
N GLU A 138 13.12 17.83 -10.29
CA GLU A 138 13.57 19.16 -9.87
C GLU A 138 13.37 19.35 -8.37
N THR A 139 12.19 18.99 -7.84
CA THR A 139 11.90 19.07 -6.40
C THR A 139 12.88 18.25 -5.56
N ILE A 140 13.18 17.01 -5.98
CA ILE A 140 14.16 16.15 -5.30
C ILE A 140 15.56 16.77 -5.38
N ALA A 141 15.97 17.24 -6.55
CA ALA A 141 17.30 17.83 -6.75
C ALA A 141 17.50 19.08 -5.88
N ASP A 142 16.53 19.98 -5.88
CA ASP A 142 16.55 21.21 -5.09
C ASP A 142 16.57 20.91 -3.59
N TRP A 143 15.79 19.91 -3.15
CA TRP A 143 15.80 19.47 -1.76
C TRP A 143 17.17 18.93 -1.34
N ILE A 144 17.77 18.05 -2.15
CA ILE A 144 19.11 17.51 -1.88
C ILE A 144 20.15 18.63 -1.78
N LEU A 145 20.11 19.61 -2.70
CA LEU A 145 21.04 20.73 -2.70
C LEU A 145 20.90 21.56 -1.41
N ARG A 146 19.68 21.90 -0.98
CA ARG A 146 19.44 22.62 0.28
C ARG A 146 19.90 21.84 1.52
N MET A 147 19.79 20.51 1.51
CA MET A 147 20.19 19.67 2.64
C MET A 147 21.70 19.40 2.68
N SER A 148 22.43 19.72 1.62
CA SER A 148 23.89 19.49 1.49
C SER A 148 24.73 20.72 1.83
N GLU A 149 24.11 21.86 2.11
CA GLU A 149 24.74 23.09 2.59
C GLU A 149 24.92 23.08 4.12
#